data_AF-A0A919HRG3-F1
#
_entry.id   AF-A0A919HRG3-F1
#
_cell.length_a   1.000
_cell.length_b   1.000
_cell.length_c   1.000
_cell.angle_alpha   90.00
_cell.angle_beta   90.00
_cell.angle_gamma   90.00
#
_symmetry.space_group_name_H-M   'P 1'
#
loop_
_entity.id
_entity.type
_entity.pdbx_description
1 polymer ?
#
loop_
_entity_poly.entity_id
_entity_poly.type
_entity_poly.pdbx_seq_one_letter_code
_entity_poly.pdbx_strand_id
1 'polypeptide(L)'
;MMLRFVLRSEAKVAQLRAALPWLQAQLPQLSVITANIQPVHMAIMEGEQEIFFTEQQALGEVFNGVPLWIRPQSFFQTNPAVASRLYATARDWVRALPVQHMWDLFCGVGDLACTARRRRCA
;
A
#
# COMPACT_ATOMS: atom_id res chain seq x y z
N MET A 1 -4.77 5.30 7.67
CA MET A 1 -3.57 4.55 8.12
C MET A 1 -3.85 3.06 8.01
N MET A 2 -2.87 2.26 7.62
CA MET A 2 -2.97 0.80 7.55
C MET A 2 -2.18 0.16 8.68
N LEU A 3 -2.77 -0.83 9.36
CA LEU A 3 -2.10 -1.64 10.38
C LEU A 3 -2.20 -3.12 10.01
N ARG A 4 -1.06 -3.80 10.03
CA ARG A 4 -0.96 -5.20 9.66
C ARG A 4 -0.25 -6.00 10.73
N PHE A 5 -0.95 -7.00 11.27
CA PHE A 5 -0.40 -7.96 12.22
C PHE A 5 0.20 -9.14 11.45
N VAL A 6 1.36 -9.65 11.85
CA VAL A 6 1.92 -10.90 11.32
C VAL A 6 1.86 -11.95 12.42
N LEU A 7 1.13 -13.04 12.16
CA LEU A 7 0.86 -14.10 13.14
C LEU A 7 1.39 -15.44 12.63
N ARG A 8 1.82 -16.30 13.54
CA ARG A 8 2.22 -17.68 13.18
C ARG A 8 1.02 -18.55 12.78
N SER A 9 -0.15 -18.32 13.37
CA SER A 9 -1.35 -19.11 13.14
C SER A 9 -2.62 -18.31 13.46
N GLU A 10 -3.77 -18.86 13.09
CA GLU A 10 -5.07 -18.23 13.31
C GLU A 10 -5.54 -18.24 14.78
N ALA A 11 -4.82 -18.93 15.67
CA ALA A 11 -5.25 -19.14 17.06
C ALA A 11 -5.58 -17.85 17.83
N LYS A 12 -4.94 -16.72 17.48
CA LYS A 12 -5.15 -15.41 18.12
C LYS A 12 -6.08 -14.48 17.35
N VAL A 13 -6.60 -14.88 16.19
CA VAL A 13 -7.44 -14.04 15.33
C VAL A 13 -8.72 -13.63 16.04
N ALA A 14 -9.36 -14.54 16.77
CA ALA A 14 -10.56 -14.24 17.55
C ALA A 14 -10.29 -13.22 18.67
N GLN A 15 -9.18 -13.38 19.40
CA GLN A 15 -8.78 -12.46 20.46
C GLN A 15 -8.45 -11.07 19.89
N LEU A 16 -7.74 -11.01 18.76
CA LEU A 16 -7.46 -9.76 18.07
C LEU A 16 -8.76 -9.06 17.67
N ARG A 17 -9.70 -9.79 17.04
CA ARG A 17 -11.00 -9.26 16.65
C ARG A 17 -11.76 -8.65 17.83
N ALA A 18 -11.71 -9.27 18.99
CA ALA A 18 -12.33 -8.75 20.21
C ALA A 18 -11.66 -7.46 20.73
N ALA A 19 -10.35 -7.29 20.50
CA ALA A 19 -9.60 -6.09 20.91
C ALA A 19 -9.67 -4.94 19.89
N LEU A 20 -10.13 -5.17 18.66
CA LEU A 20 -10.19 -4.16 17.61
C LEU A 20 -11.01 -2.92 17.96
N PRO A 21 -12.22 -3.03 18.58
CA PRO A 21 -13.00 -1.83 18.91
C PRO A 21 -12.24 -0.88 19.84
N TRP A 22 -11.53 -1.44 20.83
CA TRP A 22 -10.67 -0.65 21.71
C TRP A 22 -9.52 0.02 20.94
N LEU A 23 -8.86 -0.72 20.06
CA LEU A 23 -7.74 -0.21 19.26
C LEU A 23 -8.18 0.91 18.30
N GLN A 24 -9.33 0.75 17.64
CA GLN A 24 -9.90 1.76 16.75
C GLN A 24 -10.32 3.02 17.51
N ALA A 25 -10.78 2.88 18.76
CA ALA A 25 -11.07 4.03 19.61
C ALA A 25 -9.80 4.83 19.97
N GLN A 26 -8.65 4.15 20.13
CA GLN A 26 -7.36 4.81 20.39
C GLN A 26 -6.72 5.39 19.12
N LEU A 27 -6.96 4.78 17.96
CA LEU A 27 -6.37 5.17 16.68
C LEU A 27 -7.47 5.32 15.62
N PRO A 28 -8.29 6.40 15.67
CA PRO A 28 -9.41 6.60 14.76
C PRO A 28 -9.01 6.74 13.29
N GLN A 29 -7.74 7.04 13.01
CA GLN A 29 -7.16 7.11 11.68
C GLN A 29 -6.87 5.73 11.04
N LEU A 30 -7.07 4.62 11.76
CA LEU A 30 -6.94 3.28 11.21
C LEU A 30 -8.10 2.96 10.28
N SER A 31 -7.79 2.84 9.00
CA SER A 31 -8.77 2.59 7.94
C SER A 31 -8.70 1.17 7.38
N VAL A 32 -7.52 0.54 7.42
CA VAL A 32 -7.31 -0.84 6.97
C VAL A 32 -6.59 -1.61 8.07
N ILE A 33 -7.21 -2.69 8.56
CA ILE A 33 -6.61 -3.56 9.57
C ILE A 33 -6.63 -5.00 9.07
N THR A 34 -5.47 -5.64 9.05
CA THR A 34 -5.32 -7.02 8.58
C THR A 34 -4.42 -7.86 9.49
N ALA A 35 -4.58 -9.18 9.39
CA ALA A 35 -3.64 -10.15 9.95
C ALA A 35 -3.14 -11.06 8.83
N ASN A 36 -1.83 -11.08 8.63
CA ASN A 36 -1.15 -12.01 7.76
C ASN A 36 -0.71 -13.26 8.55
N ILE A 37 -0.98 -14.44 8.00
CA ILE A 37 -0.58 -15.71 8.61
C ILE A 37 0.70 -16.22 7.94
N GLN A 38 1.79 -16.24 8.72
CA GLN A 38 3.12 -16.67 8.33
C GLN A 38 3.51 -17.88 9.20
N PRO A 39 3.17 -19.12 8.81
CA PRO A 39 3.37 -20.29 9.66
C PRO A 39 4.80 -20.86 9.58
N VAL A 40 5.54 -20.54 8.52
CA VAL A 40 6.82 -21.19 8.22
C VAL A 40 7.98 -20.40 8.80
N HIS A 41 8.89 -21.03 9.54
CA HIS A 41 10.06 -20.32 10.07
C HIS A 41 11.12 -20.08 8.98
N MET A 42 10.86 -19.13 8.09
CA MET A 42 11.73 -18.69 7.00
C MET A 42 11.90 -17.16 7.07
N ALA A 43 12.94 -16.63 6.40
CA ALA A 43 13.20 -15.18 6.31
C ALA A 43 12.22 -14.42 5.40
N ILE A 44 10.98 -14.91 5.26
CA ILE A 44 9.90 -14.23 4.55
C ILE A 44 9.08 -13.43 5.55
N MET A 45 8.78 -12.17 5.21
CA MET A 45 8.11 -11.23 6.10
C MET A 45 6.60 -11.50 6.25
N GLU A 46 6.02 -12.24 5.31
CA GLU A 46 4.60 -12.52 5.18
C GLU A 46 4.38 -13.92 4.62
N GLY A 47 3.22 -14.52 4.94
CA GLY A 47 2.72 -15.73 4.30
C GLY A 47 1.57 -15.42 3.33
N GLU A 48 1.03 -16.48 2.74
CA GLU A 48 0.07 -16.37 1.63
C GLU A 48 -1.33 -15.90 2.06
N GLN A 49 -1.68 -16.10 3.33
CA GLN A 49 -3.02 -15.81 3.84
C GLN A 49 -3.08 -14.44 4.51
N GLU A 50 -3.95 -13.58 4.00
CA GLU A 50 -4.25 -12.26 4.56
C GLU A 50 -5.72 -12.22 5.02
N ILE A 51 -5.95 -11.97 6.31
CA ILE A 51 -7.28 -11.87 6.91
C ILE A 51 -7.60 -10.39 7.14
N PHE A 52 -8.64 -9.90 6.49
CA PHE A 52 -9.13 -8.53 6.70
C PHE A 52 -10.08 -8.46 7.89
N PHE A 53 -9.91 -7.42 8.71
CA PHE A 53 -10.82 -7.12 9.81
C PHE A 53 -11.75 -5.94 9.54
N THR A 54 -11.37 -5.08 8.60
CA THR A 54 -12.14 -3.91 8.14
C THR A 54 -12.76 -4.19 6.77
N GLU A 55 -13.91 -3.56 6.48
CA GLU A 55 -14.52 -3.63 5.14
C GLU A 55 -13.63 -3.00 4.07
N GLN A 56 -12.92 -1.93 4.43
CA GLN A 56 -11.95 -1.30 3.55
C GLN A 56 -10.70 -2.19 3.42
N GLN A 57 -10.38 -2.58 2.19
CA GLN A 57 -9.27 -3.48 1.86
C GLN A 57 -8.06 -2.77 1.23
N ALA A 58 -8.18 -1.48 0.94
CA ALA A 58 -7.12 -0.66 0.37
C ALA A 58 -7.06 0.71 1.07
N LEU A 59 -5.87 1.25 1.24
CA LEU A 59 -5.65 2.60 1.74
C LEU A 59 -5.59 3.55 0.55
N GLY A 60 -6.55 4.48 0.48
CA GLY A 60 -6.52 5.55 -0.50
C GLY A 60 -5.52 6.63 -0.09
N GLU A 61 -4.53 6.91 -0.94
CA GLU A 61 -3.60 8.03 -0.78
C GLU A 61 -3.52 8.86 -2.05
N VAL A 62 -3.19 10.14 -1.92
CA VAL A 62 -2.93 11.02 -3.08
C VAL A 62 -1.44 11.28 -3.15
N PHE A 63 -0.80 10.78 -4.20
CA PHE A 63 0.64 10.91 -4.41
C PHE A 63 0.90 11.67 -5.71
N ASN A 64 1.62 12.79 -5.64
CA ASN A 64 1.86 13.67 -6.81
C ASN A 64 0.59 14.09 -7.58
N GLY A 65 -0.55 14.18 -6.90
CA GLY A 65 -1.86 14.52 -7.50
C GLY A 65 -2.55 13.36 -8.19
N VAL A 66 -2.03 12.14 -8.05
CA VAL A 66 -2.63 10.90 -8.52
C VAL A 66 -3.20 10.16 -7.32
N PRO A 67 -4.48 9.76 -7.36
CA PRO A 67 -5.02 8.93 -6.30
C PRO A 67 -4.55 7.47 -6.51
N LEU A 68 -4.16 6.82 -5.42
CA LEU A 68 -3.59 5.47 -5.36
C LEU A 68 -4.30 4.65 -4.29
N TRP A 69 -4.48 3.35 -4.55
CA TRP A 69 -5.15 2.42 -3.66
C TRP A 69 -4.17 1.35 -3.23
N ILE A 70 -3.55 1.57 -2.08
CA ILE A 70 -2.48 0.73 -1.54
C ILE A 70 -3.09 -0.47 -0.84
N ARG A 71 -2.76 -1.70 -1.28
CA ARG A 71 -3.17 -2.95 -0.62
C ARG A 71 -2.04 -3.48 0.28
N PRO A 72 -2.31 -4.37 1.25
CA PRO A 72 -1.30 -4.88 2.18
C PRO A 72 -0.05 -5.52 1.55
N GLN A 73 -0.18 -6.09 0.35
CA GLN A 73 0.90 -6.74 -0.43
C GLN A 73 1.45 -5.81 -1.52
N SER A 74 0.94 -4.59 -1.62
CA SER A 74 1.42 -3.61 -2.58
C SER A 74 2.69 -2.95 -2.06
N PHE A 75 3.69 -2.82 -2.93
CA PHE A 75 4.85 -1.99 -2.62
C PHE A 75 4.47 -0.52 -2.74
N PHE A 76 4.68 0.24 -1.67
CA PHE A 76 4.58 1.69 -1.65
C PHE A 76 5.83 2.28 -0.99
N GLN A 77 6.26 3.43 -1.44
CA GLN A 77 7.50 4.06 -0.96
C GLN A 77 7.36 4.46 0.50
N THR A 78 8.25 3.96 1.36
CA THR A 78 8.25 4.24 2.81
C THR A 78 8.49 5.71 3.13
N ASN A 79 9.09 6.46 2.20
CA ASN A 79 9.25 7.92 2.28
C ASN A 79 8.55 8.61 1.10
N PRO A 80 7.26 8.97 1.26
CA PRO A 80 6.49 9.60 0.20
C PRO A 80 7.06 10.95 -0.26
N ALA A 81 7.69 11.71 0.65
CA ALA A 81 8.24 13.03 0.32
C ALA A 81 9.43 12.94 -0.65
N VAL A 82 10.34 11.99 -0.43
CA VAL A 82 11.49 11.77 -1.32
C VAL A 82 11.02 11.16 -2.64
N ALA A 83 10.13 10.16 -2.58
CA ALA A 83 9.59 9.53 -3.78
C ALA A 83 8.84 10.54 -4.66
N SER A 84 8.08 11.45 -4.05
CA SER A 84 7.34 12.50 -4.76
C SER A 84 8.28 13.35 -5.61
N ARG A 85 9.39 13.80 -5.02
CA ARG A 85 10.43 14.59 -5.70
C ARG A 85 11.13 13.78 -6.79
N LEU A 86 11.46 12.51 -6.53
CA LEU A 86 12.08 11.63 -7.51
C LEU A 86 11.23 11.50 -8.77
N TYR A 87 9.93 11.26 -8.62
CA TYR A 87 9.03 11.08 -9.77
C TYR A 87 8.74 12.40 -10.47
N ALA A 88 8.70 13.53 -9.73
CA ALA A 88 8.59 14.85 -10.34
C ALA A 88 9.81 15.15 -11.25
N THR A 89 11.03 14.86 -10.77
CA THR A 89 12.26 15.01 -11.54
C THR A 89 12.26 14.14 -12.80
N ALA A 90 11.90 12.85 -12.67
CA ALA A 90 11.82 11.95 -13.82
C ALA A 90 10.81 12.44 -14.87
N ARG A 91 9.64 12.92 -14.43
CA ARG A 91 8.64 13.53 -15.32
C ARG A 91 9.20 14.76 -16.04
N ASP A 92 9.92 15.62 -15.33
CA ASP A 92 10.45 16.85 -15.89
C ASP A 92 11.56 16.56 -16.93
N TRP A 93 12.37 15.51 -16.74
CA TRP A 93 13.31 15.01 -17.74
C TRP A 93 12.62 14.47 -19.00
N VAL A 94 11.57 13.66 -18.83
CA VAL A 94 10.83 13.06 -19.96
C VAL A 94 10.04 14.11 -20.73
N ARG A 95 9.58 15.18 -20.08
CA ARG A 95 8.82 16.28 -20.73
C ARG A 95 9.62 16.96 -21.84
N ALA A 96 10.94 16.98 -21.75
CA ALA A 96 11.81 17.58 -22.77
C ALA A 96 11.97 16.71 -24.03
N LEU A 97 11.45 15.47 -24.03
CA LEU A 97 11.59 14.50 -25.11
C LEU A 97 10.26 14.32 -25.87
N PRO A 98 10.27 14.08 -27.20
CA PRO A 98 9.06 13.84 -27.99
C PRO A 98 8.53 12.41 -27.81
N VAL A 99 8.24 12.01 -26.57
CA VAL A 99 7.78 10.65 -26.24
C VAL A 99 6.28 10.51 -26.47
N GLN A 100 5.88 9.61 -27.36
CA GLN A 100 4.47 9.32 -27.65
C GLN A 100 3.91 8.14 -26.84
N HIS A 101 4.78 7.17 -26.52
CA HIS A 101 4.44 5.95 -25.79
C HIS A 101 5.50 5.66 -24.73
N MET A 102 5.04 5.24 -23.55
CA MET A 102 5.91 4.87 -22.43
C MET A 102 5.32 3.64 -21.75
N TRP A 103 6.19 2.68 -21.45
CA TRP A 103 5.85 1.48 -20.70
C TRP A 103 6.34 1.67 -19.27
N ASP A 104 5.45 1.48 -18.30
CA ASP A 104 5.80 1.47 -16.89
C ASP A 104 5.91 0.01 -16.44
N LEU A 105 7.16 -0.42 -16.28
CA LEU A 105 7.51 -1.77 -15.87
C LEU A 105 7.82 -1.74 -14.37
N PHE A 106 7.39 -2.79 -13.64
CA PHE A 106 7.52 -2.88 -12.18
C PHE A 106 6.73 -1.80 -11.42
N CYS A 107 5.57 -1.43 -11.96
CA CYS A 107 4.79 -0.28 -11.50
C CYS A 107 4.15 -0.43 -10.10
N GLY A 108 4.18 -1.62 -9.49
CA GLY A 108 3.57 -1.84 -8.17
C GLY A 108 2.08 -1.49 -8.20
N VAL A 109 1.68 -0.45 -7.46
CA VAL A 109 0.32 0.14 -7.46
C VAL A 109 0.05 1.13 -8.60
N GLY A 110 0.99 1.31 -9.53
CA GLY A 110 0.83 2.17 -10.71
C GLY A 110 1.42 3.58 -10.58
N ASP A 111 2.27 3.83 -9.58
CA ASP A 111 2.65 5.17 -9.15
C ASP A 111 3.41 5.98 -10.22
N LEU A 112 4.24 5.32 -11.04
CA LEU A 112 5.11 5.98 -12.01
C LEU A 112 4.37 6.43 -13.28
N ALA A 113 3.66 5.53 -13.96
CA ALA A 113 2.88 5.84 -15.17
C ALA A 113 1.79 6.87 -14.90
N CYS A 114 1.06 6.73 -13.79
CA CYS A 114 -0.03 7.65 -13.50
C CYS A 114 0.49 9.03 -13.09
N THR A 115 1.62 9.13 -12.39
CA THR A 115 2.26 10.42 -12.07
C THR A 115 2.74 11.15 -13.32
N ALA A 116 3.31 10.42 -14.30
CA ALA A 116 3.78 11.00 -15.54
C ALA A 116 2.64 11.57 -16.40
N ARG A 117 1.44 10.98 -16.36
CA ARG A 117 0.33 11.32 -17.27
C ARG A 117 -0.92 11.93 -16.60
N ARG A 118 -0.95 12.08 -15.27
CA ARG A 118 -2.12 12.51 -14.46
C ARG A 118 -3.42 11.76 -14.83
N ARG A 119 -3.38 10.43 -14.82
CA ARG A 119 -4.57 9.58 -15.05
C ARG A 119 -4.91 8.80 -13.77
N ARG A 120 -6.19 8.42 -13.62
CA ARG A 120 -6.62 7.49 -12.55
C ARG A 120 -5.91 6.15 -12.75
N CYS A 121 -5.24 5.68 -11.71
CA CYS A 121 -4.77 4.30 -11.60
C CYS A 121 -5.83 3.47 -10.87
N ALA A 122 -5.92 2.18 -11.21
CA ALA A 122 -6.92 1.24 -10.71
C ALA A 122 -6.54 0.68 -9.34
#